data_AF-A0A523GS58-F1
#
_entry.id   AF-A0A523GS58-F1
#
_cell.length_a   1.000
_cell.length_b   1.000
_cell.length_c   1.000
_cell.angle_alpha   90.00
_cell.angle_beta   90.00
_cell.angle_gamma   90.00
#
_symmetry.space_group_name_H-M   'P 1'
#
loop_
_entity.id
_entity.type
_entity.pdbx_description
1 polymer ?
#
loop_
_entity_poly.entity_id
_entity_poly.type
_entity_poly.pdbx_seq_one_letter_code
_entity_poly.pdbx_strand_id
1 'polypeptide(L)'
;MASANVQGPSNPLAKVLILGNHEHISMRMIDEFREVGYDGKYSATVESAIEVVAAGHFDALIIGGGVTDANASESRERGQGTTP
;
A
#
# COMPACT_ATOMS: atom_id res chain seq x y z
N MET A 1 12.66 19.09 9.65
CA MET A 1 11.27 19.32 10.11
C MET A 1 10.74 17.98 10.55
N ALA A 2 10.17 17.88 11.75
CA ALA A 2 9.62 16.63 12.26
C ALA A 2 8.26 16.39 11.58
N SER A 3 8.09 15.27 10.88
CA SER A 3 6.78 14.83 10.42
C SER A 3 5.90 14.59 11.64
N ALA A 4 4.86 15.39 11.80
CA ALA A 4 3.85 15.13 12.79
C ALA A 4 3.23 13.76 12.49
N ASN A 5 3.25 12.85 13.46
CA ASN A 5 2.59 11.56 13.34
C ASN A 5 1.08 11.82 13.47
N VAL A 6 0.44 12.26 12.38
CA VAL A 6 -0.99 12.56 12.34
C VAL A 6 -1.75 11.24 12.47
N GLN A 7 -2.39 11.04 13.61
CA GLN A 7 -3.25 9.89 13.85
C GLN A 7 -4.46 10.00 12.91
N GLY A 8 -4.79 8.92 12.19
CA GLY A 8 -5.88 8.91 11.22
C GLY A 8 -7.24 9.25 11.86
N PRO A 9 -8.21 9.74 11.07
CA PRO A 9 -9.53 10.11 11.58
C PRO A 9 -10.22 8.90 12.24
N SER A 10 -10.91 9.15 13.36
CA SER A 10 -11.64 8.11 14.10
C SER A 10 -12.85 7.54 13.34
N ASN A 11 -13.36 8.26 12.35
CA ASN A 11 -14.36 7.78 11.41
C ASN A 11 -14.07 8.34 10.00
N PRO A 12 -13.21 7.67 9.20
CA PRO A 12 -12.81 8.17 7.89
C PRO A 12 -13.99 8.22 6.91
N LEU A 13 -13.97 9.19 5.98
CA LEU A 13 -14.94 9.28 4.89
C LEU A 13 -14.82 8.11 3.91
N ALA A 14 -13.59 7.66 3.67
CA ALA A 14 -13.28 6.43 2.94
C ALA A 14 -11.87 5.94 3.31
N LYS A 15 -11.63 4.66 3.10
CA LYS A 15 -10.34 4.00 3.25
C LYS A 15 -9.69 3.77 1.89
N VAL A 16 -8.45 4.21 1.73
CA VAL A 16 -7.71 4.12 0.48
C VAL A 16 -6.48 3.24 0.68
N LEU A 17 -6.27 2.28 -0.21
CA LEU A 17 -5.02 1.53 -0.30
C LEU A 17 -4.20 2.06 -1.48
N ILE A 18 -2.95 2.42 -1.25
CA ILE A 18 -1.99 2.81 -2.28
C ILE A 18 -1.01 1.65 -2.46
N LEU A 19 -0.97 1.10 -3.67
CA LEU A 19 0.02 0.14 -4.10
C LEU A 19 1.03 0.85 -5.01
N GLY A 20 2.31 0.88 -4.62
CA GLY A 20 3.35 1.53 -5.41
C GLY A 20 4.75 1.30 -4.86
N ASN A 21 5.78 1.59 -5.65
CA ASN A 21 7.17 1.26 -5.28
C ASN A 21 7.89 2.36 -4.51
N HIS A 22 7.31 3.56 -4.48
CA HIS A 22 7.93 4.73 -3.88
C HIS A 22 7.17 5.12 -2.61
N GLU A 23 7.71 4.69 -1.47
CA GLU A 23 7.15 4.99 -0.14
C GLU A 23 6.98 6.50 0.06
N HIS A 24 8.00 7.30 -0.25
CA HIS A 24 7.95 8.76 -0.06
C HIS A 24 6.83 9.47 -0.84
N ILE A 25 6.49 8.99 -2.04
CA ILE A 25 5.36 9.52 -2.82
C ILE A 25 4.05 9.10 -2.16
N SER A 26 3.94 7.82 -1.80
CA SER A 26 2.74 7.24 -1.21
C SER A 26 2.42 7.87 0.15
N MET A 27 3.43 8.10 0.98
CA MET A 27 3.28 8.78 2.27
C MET A 27 2.79 10.21 2.10
N ARG A 28 3.32 10.95 1.12
CA ARG A 28 2.84 12.30 0.82
C ARG A 28 1.37 12.31 0.37
N MET A 29 0.96 11.35 -0.45
CA MET A 29 -0.45 11.18 -0.84
C MET A 29 -1.34 10.85 0.36
N ILE A 30 -0.87 10.01 1.29
CA ILE A 30 -1.60 9.68 2.53
C ILE A 30 -1.78 10.92 3.40
N ASP A 31 -0.76 11.75 3.52
CA ASP A 31 -0.85 13.01 4.26
C ASP A 31 -1.91 13.93 3.63
N GLU A 32 -1.90 14.10 2.30
CA GLU A 32 -2.90 14.89 1.56
C GLU A 32 -4.33 14.30 1.71
N PHE A 33 -4.47 12.97 1.70
CA PHE A 33 -5.75 12.29 1.91
C PHE A 33 -6.29 12.47 3.34
N ARG A 34 -5.42 12.48 4.34
CA ARG A 34 -5.80 12.72 5.73
C ARG A 34 -6.34 14.12 5.95
N GLU A 35 -5.77 15.13 5.28
CA GLU A 35 -6.23 16.52 5.38
C GLU A 35 -7.70 16.69 4.96
N VAL A 36 -8.19 15.84 4.05
CA VAL A 36 -9.57 15.87 3.56
C VAL A 36 -10.45 14.76 4.18
N GLY A 37 -9.95 14.04 5.18
CA GLY A 37 -10.74 13.08 5.98
C GLY A 37 -10.73 11.62 5.50
N TYR A 38 -9.83 11.25 4.58
CA TYR A 38 -9.61 9.87 4.17
C TYR A 38 -8.55 9.18 5.05
N ASP A 39 -8.65 7.85 5.21
CA ASP A 39 -7.64 7.03 5.86
C ASP A 39 -6.87 6.22 4.80
N GLY A 40 -5.62 6.60 4.59
CA GLY A 40 -4.74 5.98 3.60
C GLY A 40 -3.79 4.96 4.22
N LYS A 41 -3.63 3.81 3.55
CA LYS A 41 -2.53 2.86 3.79
C LYS A 41 -1.68 2.68 2.54
N TYR A 42 -0.42 2.35 2.75
CA TYR A 42 0.55 2.08 1.70
C TYR A 42 0.98 0.62 1.71
N SER A 43 1.24 0.07 0.53
CA SER A 43 1.86 -1.22 0.33
C SER A 43 2.90 -1.15 -0.79
N ALA A 44 4.08 -1.70 -0.51
CA ALA A 44 5.19 -1.72 -1.46
C ALA A 44 5.11 -2.90 -2.45
N THR A 45 4.45 -4.00 -2.08
CA THR A 45 4.32 -5.20 -2.93
C THR A 45 2.86 -5.62 -3.06
N VAL A 46 2.58 -6.44 -4.08
CA VAL A 46 1.25 -6.99 -4.29
C VAL A 46 0.87 -7.93 -3.15
N GLU A 47 1.80 -8.75 -2.67
CA GLU A 47 1.58 -9.70 -1.57
C GLU A 47 1.19 -8.97 -0.28
N SER A 48 1.93 -7.93 0.11
CA SER A 48 1.57 -7.15 1.30
C SER A 48 0.25 -6.39 1.11
N ALA A 49 -0.10 -6.01 -0.12
CA ALA A 49 -1.40 -5.38 -0.40
C ALA A 49 -2.54 -6.39 -0.21
N ILE A 50 -2.36 -7.63 -0.67
CA ILE A 50 -3.31 -8.73 -0.47
C ILE A 50 -3.52 -9.01 1.01
N GLU A 51 -2.45 -9.09 1.81
CA GLU A 51 -2.55 -9.28 3.26
C GLU A 51 -3.32 -8.14 3.94
N VAL A 52 -3.07 -6.90 3.52
CA VAL A 52 -3.74 -5.71 4.07
C VAL A 52 -5.23 -5.70 3.74
N VAL A 53 -5.64 -6.04 2.51
CA VAL A 53 -7.06 -6.12 2.14
C VAL A 53 -7.76 -7.34 2.74
N ALA A 54 -7.04 -8.43 2.99
CA ALA A 54 -7.58 -9.58 3.72
C ALA A 54 -7.91 -9.24 5.18
N ALA A 55 -7.18 -8.29 5.78
CA ALA A 55 -7.43 -7.81 7.14
C ALA A 55 -8.59 -6.78 7.22
N GLY A 56 -9.08 -6.24 6.10
CA GLY A 56 -10.20 -5.30 6.12
C GLY A 56 -10.54 -4.63 4.78
N HIS A 57 -11.74 -4.05 4.72
CA HIS A 57 -12.27 -3.38 3.53
C HIS A 57 -11.58 -2.03 3.23
N PHE A 58 -11.39 -1.75 1.94
CA PHE A 58 -10.98 -0.47 1.38
C PHE A 58 -11.97 -0.03 0.31
N ASP A 59 -12.27 1.25 0.27
CA ASP A 59 -13.23 1.85 -0.67
C ASP A 59 -12.58 2.18 -2.02
N ALA A 60 -11.27 2.42 -2.02
CA ALA A 60 -10.49 2.68 -3.23
C ALA A 60 -9.11 2.03 -3.19
N LEU A 61 -8.64 1.59 -4.37
CA LEU A 61 -7.28 1.14 -4.63
C LEU A 61 -6.63 2.09 -5.64
N ILE A 62 -5.48 2.65 -5.28
CA ILE A 62 -4.65 3.48 -6.16
C ILE A 62 -3.40 2.69 -6.51
N ILE A 63 -3.13 2.54 -7.81
CA ILE A 63 -1.97 1.81 -8.33
C ILE A 63 -1.02 2.82 -8.96
N GLY A 64 0.17 2.99 -8.38
CA GLY A 64 1.22 3.82 -8.93
C GLY A 64 1.87 3.18 -10.16
N GLY A 65 2.23 3.97 -11.17
CA GLY A 65 2.78 3.47 -12.46
C GLY A 65 4.12 2.74 -12.41
N GLY A 66 4.69 2.51 -11.22
CA GLY A 66 5.93 1.76 -11.00
C GLY A 66 5.72 0.32 -10.51
N VAL A 67 4.48 -0.14 -10.32
CA VAL A 67 4.21 -1.55 -9.96
C VAL A 67 4.58 -2.42 -11.18
N THR A 68 5.69 -3.14 -11.06
CA THR A 68 6.23 -4.02 -12.12
C THR A 68 6.20 -5.47 -11.63
N ASP A 69 6.54 -6.44 -12.50
CA ASP A 69 6.61 -7.87 -12.14
C ASP A 69 7.52 -8.16 -10.92
N ALA A 70 8.45 -7.26 -10.59
CA ALA A 70 9.27 -7.30 -9.39
C ALA A 70 8.46 -7.22 -8.08
N ASN A 71 7.25 -6.65 -8.12
CA ASN A 71 6.34 -6.53 -6.98
C ASN A 71 5.34 -7.70 -6.87
N ALA A 72 5.38 -8.65 -7.81
CA ALA A 72 4.43 -9.76 -7.93
C ALA A 72 5.09 -11.16 -7.85
N SER A 73 6.43 -11.22 -7.75
CA SER A 73 7.20 -12.45 -8.04
C SER A 73 8.03 -13.02 -6.88
N GLU A 74 7.87 -12.59 -5.62
CA GLU A 74 8.50 -13.37 -4.52
C GLU A 74 7.89 -14.79 -4.42
N SER A 75 6.68 -14.98 -4.96
CA SER A 75 6.00 -16.28 -4.98
C SER A 75 6.50 -17.24 -6.08
N ARG A 76 7.30 -16.81 -7.06
CA ARG A 76 7.70 -17.65 -8.21
C ARG A 76 9.07 -18.33 -8.05
N GLU A 77 9.98 -17.77 -7.25
CA GLU A 77 11.35 -18.31 -7.11
C GLU A 77 11.48 -19.44 -6.06
N ARG A 78 10.49 -19.68 -5.21
CA ARG A 78 10.47 -20.85 -4.28
C ARG A 78 9.83 -22.11 -4.86
N GLY A 79 9.50 -22.13 -6.15
CA GLY A 79 8.80 -23.25 -6.81
C GLY A 79 9.65 -24.10 -7.76
N GLN A 80 10.87 -23.69 -8.09
CA GLN A 80 11.75 -24.49 -8.94
C GLN A 80 12.78 -25.22 -8.09
N GLY A 81 12.40 -26.43 -7.68
CA GLY A 81 13.31 -27.40 -7.09
C GLY A 81 14.53 -27.57 -7.98
N THR A 82 15.69 -27.35 -7.40
CA THR A 82 16.95 -27.82 -7.97
C THR A 82 17.05 -29.33 -7.75
N THR A 83 16.87 -30.10 -8.82
CA THR A 83 17.48 -31.43 -8.99
C THR A 83 18.09 -31.46 -10.39
N PRO A 84 19.33 -31.95 -10.50
CA PRO A 84 19.57 -33.38 -10.67
C PRO A 84 20.21 -34.06 -9.46
#